data_AF-A0A948HZB6-F1
#
_entry.id   AF-A0A948HZB6-F1
#
_cell.length_a   1.000
_cell.length_b   1.000
_cell.length_c   1.000
_cell.angle_alpha   90.00
_cell.angle_beta   90.00
_cell.angle_gamma   90.00
#
_symmetry.space_group_name_H-M   'P 1'
#
loop_
_entity.id
_entity.type
_entity.pdbx_description
1 polymer ?
#
loop_
_entity_poly.entity_id
_entity_poly.type
_entity_poly.pdbx_seq_one_letter_code
_entity_poly.pdbx_strand_id
1 'polypeptide(L)'
;MKKLSRDERERLTVANLDLMHDLRLFRDDLDFPPLHDRMDEGSRRIMYWLTGYITLRISRADQGKCKAYLDTIGQNSSLLASKFRGALLGLALGDALGTTLEFSARDSKPKVTELSGGGPFSLKPGQWTDDTSMALCLAHSLVRCESSNVANQIKLYWYWWREGAFSVNGECFDIGNTVMSALYKYETDKTVYAGSTSPDTAGNGSLMRVAPAALFAFSSPKEVARICGESSRTTHGAVEAVDACRYFGVLIHGAIRGVPKHKLTTELYTPTKGMWDGRAALAPKVVEAALNAHKKTRDQIKSSGYVIDTLEAAIWAFHHTDNFEDGAILAVNLAGDADTVGAVYGQLAGAYYGEMQINPEWIRSLAKFHIFYLYADKLLRFGVCDMLGDSKVEWNND
;
A
#
# COMPACT_ATOMS: atom_id res chain seq x y z
N MET A 1 18.22 -43.76 -3.44
CA MET A 1 17.08 -42.99 -3.98
C MET A 1 16.24 -43.93 -4.84
N LYS A 2 15.00 -44.25 -4.43
CA LYS A 2 14.11 -45.12 -5.21
C LYS A 2 13.71 -44.40 -6.50
N LYS A 3 13.92 -45.04 -7.67
CA LYS A 3 13.41 -44.56 -8.95
C LYS A 3 11.89 -44.69 -8.93
N LEU A 4 11.19 -43.57 -9.13
CA LEU A 4 9.73 -43.53 -9.27
C LEU A 4 9.27 -44.43 -10.41
N SER A 5 8.19 -45.17 -10.17
CA SER A 5 7.50 -46.02 -11.14
C SER A 5 6.91 -45.19 -12.29
N ARG A 6 6.56 -45.86 -13.40
CA ARG A 6 5.99 -45.19 -14.57
C ARG A 6 4.65 -44.51 -14.27
N ASP A 7 3.81 -45.15 -13.45
CA ASP A 7 2.53 -44.57 -12.98
C ASP A 7 2.74 -43.36 -12.07
N GLU A 8 3.75 -43.38 -11.20
CA GLU A 8 4.09 -42.22 -10.35
C GLU A 8 4.62 -41.05 -11.19
N ARG A 9 5.38 -41.34 -12.27
CA ARG A 9 5.79 -40.31 -13.23
C ARG A 9 4.62 -39.77 -14.02
N GLU A 10 3.74 -40.63 -14.54
CA GLU A 10 2.54 -40.21 -15.28
C GLU A 10 1.58 -39.40 -14.39
N ARG A 11 1.40 -39.75 -13.11
CA ARG A 11 0.64 -38.92 -12.14
C ARG A 11 1.29 -37.57 -11.87
N LEU A 12 2.62 -37.50 -11.80
CA LEU A 12 3.36 -36.24 -11.69
C LEU A 12 3.27 -35.41 -12.98
N THR A 13 3.28 -36.03 -14.16
CA THR A 13 3.07 -35.30 -15.43
C THR A 13 1.64 -34.80 -15.57
N VAL A 14 0.64 -35.59 -15.15
CA VAL A 14 -0.78 -35.18 -15.16
C VAL A 14 -1.04 -34.10 -14.13
N ALA A 15 -0.51 -34.21 -12.90
CA ALA A 15 -0.60 -33.14 -11.90
C ALA A 15 0.11 -31.85 -12.35
N ASN A 16 1.25 -31.95 -13.04
CA ASN A 16 1.91 -30.80 -13.66
C ASN A 16 1.15 -30.25 -14.88
N LEU A 17 0.45 -31.10 -15.64
CA LEU A 17 -0.40 -30.69 -16.76
C LEU A 17 -1.68 -30.01 -16.28
N ASP A 18 -2.27 -30.46 -15.17
CA ASP A 18 -3.39 -29.81 -14.49
C ASP A 18 -2.94 -28.46 -13.91
N LEU A 19 -1.76 -28.38 -13.29
CA LEU A 19 -1.15 -27.12 -12.86
C LEU A 19 -0.90 -26.15 -14.04
N MET A 20 -0.48 -26.67 -15.20
CA MET A 20 -0.32 -25.89 -16.44
C MET A 20 -1.65 -25.55 -17.13
N HIS A 21 -2.74 -26.26 -16.82
CA HIS A 21 -4.10 -25.93 -17.27
C HIS A 21 -4.71 -24.85 -16.38
N ASP A 22 -4.39 -24.86 -15.08
CA ASP A 22 -4.74 -23.81 -14.11
C ASP A 22 -3.98 -22.50 -14.36
N LEU A 23 -2.70 -22.58 -14.74
CA LEU A 23 -1.92 -21.40 -15.17
C LEU A 23 -2.47 -20.72 -16.46
N ARG A 24 -3.23 -21.46 -17.27
CA ARG A 24 -3.96 -20.88 -18.43
C ARG A 24 -5.27 -20.23 -18.01
N LEU A 25 -6.00 -20.81 -17.06
CA LEU A 25 -7.16 -20.17 -16.44
C LEU A 25 -6.76 -18.86 -15.74
N PHE A 26 -5.61 -18.85 -15.06
CA PHE A 26 -4.95 -17.68 -14.44
C PHE A 26 -4.76 -16.46 -15.36
N ARG A 27 -4.60 -16.70 -16.67
CA ARG A 27 -4.44 -15.63 -17.67
C ARG A 27 -5.78 -15.07 -18.14
N ASP A 28 -6.82 -15.90 -18.10
CA ASP A 28 -8.15 -15.56 -18.63
C ASP A 28 -9.08 -14.97 -17.54
N ASP A 29 -8.81 -15.21 -16.25
CA ASP A 29 -9.63 -14.75 -15.11
C ASP A 29 -9.08 -13.51 -14.36
N LEU A 30 -7.81 -13.16 -14.61
CA LEU A 30 -7.21 -11.91 -14.15
C LEU A 30 -7.42 -10.74 -15.12
N ASP A 31 -7.80 -10.99 -16.37
CA ASP A 31 -7.84 -9.99 -17.47
C ASP A 31 -6.51 -9.18 -17.63
N PHE A 32 -5.44 -9.66 -16.99
CA PHE A 32 -4.12 -9.03 -16.92
C PHE A 32 -3.09 -10.09 -16.53
N PRO A 33 -1.90 -10.16 -17.16
CA PRO A 33 -0.90 -11.14 -16.76
C PRO A 33 -0.33 -10.81 -15.36
N PRO A 34 -0.12 -11.81 -14.49
CA PRO A 34 0.49 -11.60 -13.17
C PRO A 34 1.88 -11.02 -13.36
N LEU A 35 2.11 -9.79 -12.90
CA LEU A 35 3.40 -9.09 -12.71
C LEU A 35 4.62 -9.53 -13.57
N HIS A 36 4.40 -9.90 -14.83
CA HIS A 36 5.39 -10.39 -15.78
C HIS A 36 5.23 -9.60 -17.07
N ASP A 37 6.39 -9.21 -17.64
CA ASP A 37 6.81 -8.49 -18.86
C ASP A 37 5.84 -8.24 -20.06
N ARG A 38 4.58 -8.68 -20.01
CA ARG A 38 3.53 -8.37 -20.98
C ARG A 38 2.68 -7.23 -20.49
N MET A 39 3.29 -6.06 -20.36
CA MET A 39 2.55 -4.82 -20.48
C MET A 39 2.70 -4.36 -21.95
N ASP A 40 1.59 -4.00 -22.63
CA ASP A 40 1.53 -3.83 -24.10
C ASP A 40 2.48 -2.74 -24.64
N GLU A 41 2.51 -2.50 -25.97
CA GLU A 41 3.26 -1.40 -26.60
C GLU A 41 3.13 -0.04 -25.87
N GLY A 42 1.95 0.26 -25.30
CA GLY A 42 1.73 1.43 -24.44
C GLY A 42 2.59 1.45 -23.17
N SER A 43 2.99 0.29 -22.66
CA SER A 43 3.76 0.15 -21.42
C SER A 43 5.27 0.13 -21.61
N ARG A 44 5.76 -0.26 -22.79
CA ARG A 44 7.14 0.10 -23.18
C ARG A 44 7.28 1.62 -23.23
N ARG A 45 6.29 2.33 -23.79
CA ARG A 45 6.23 3.80 -23.69
C ARG A 45 6.16 4.26 -22.23
N ILE A 46 5.38 3.57 -21.36
CA ILE A 46 5.35 3.86 -19.91
C ILE A 46 6.73 3.76 -19.26
N MET A 47 7.44 2.66 -19.51
CA MET A 47 8.76 2.42 -18.97
C MET A 47 9.81 3.40 -19.50
N TYR A 48 9.79 3.73 -20.80
CA TYR A 48 10.73 4.69 -21.38
C TYR A 48 10.52 6.10 -20.82
N TRP A 49 9.27 6.56 -20.75
CA TRP A 49 9.00 7.89 -20.20
C TRP A 49 9.37 7.96 -18.73
N LEU A 50 9.10 6.90 -17.96
CA LEU A 50 9.38 6.86 -16.53
C LEU A 50 10.88 6.79 -16.26
N THR A 51 11.63 6.09 -17.11
CA THR A 51 13.09 6.11 -17.07
C THR A 51 13.64 7.51 -17.35
N GLY A 52 13.11 8.20 -18.37
CA GLY A 52 13.49 9.58 -18.67
C GLY A 52 13.10 10.56 -17.54
N TYR A 53 11.91 10.38 -16.97
CA TYR A 53 11.38 11.13 -15.82
C TYR A 53 12.32 11.04 -14.62
N ILE A 54 12.66 9.81 -14.22
CA ILE A 54 13.54 9.55 -13.07
C ILE A 54 14.94 10.07 -13.34
N THR A 55 15.49 9.83 -14.53
CA THR A 55 16.82 10.31 -14.92
C THR A 55 16.90 11.84 -14.81
N LEU A 56 15.86 12.54 -15.24
CA LEU A 56 15.80 13.99 -15.13
C LEU A 56 15.76 14.45 -13.66
N ARG A 57 14.94 13.82 -12.82
CA ARG A 57 14.88 14.12 -11.37
C ARG A 57 16.22 13.88 -10.67
N ILE A 58 16.92 12.79 -11.01
CA ILE A 58 18.25 12.46 -10.46
C ILE A 58 19.30 13.49 -10.86
N SER A 59 19.27 13.97 -12.12
CA SER A 59 20.24 14.94 -12.63
C SER A 59 20.16 16.33 -11.96
N ARG A 60 19.36 16.48 -10.89
CA ARG A 60 19.10 17.71 -10.13
C ARG A 60 18.63 18.85 -11.03
N ALA A 61 17.81 18.51 -12.03
CA ALA A 61 17.19 19.52 -12.86
C ALA A 61 16.31 20.43 -11.97
N ASP A 62 16.40 21.74 -12.20
CA ASP A 62 15.48 22.72 -11.62
C ASP A 62 14.02 22.29 -11.86
N GLN A 63 13.13 22.52 -10.89
CA GLN A 63 11.71 22.15 -10.98
C GLN A 63 11.06 22.71 -12.26
N GLY A 64 11.49 23.90 -12.72
CA GLY A 64 11.04 24.48 -13.98
C GLY A 64 11.47 23.68 -15.22
N LYS A 65 12.70 23.15 -15.24
CA LYS A 65 13.21 22.29 -16.32
C LYS A 65 12.55 20.91 -16.30
N CYS A 66 12.29 20.37 -15.10
CA CYS A 66 11.47 19.18 -14.93
C CYS A 66 10.12 19.39 -15.58
N LYS A 67 9.34 20.39 -15.15
CA LYS A 67 8.01 20.67 -15.70
C LYS A 67 8.02 20.83 -17.23
N ALA A 68 8.96 21.61 -17.78
CA ALA A 68 9.07 21.79 -19.23
C ALA A 68 9.33 20.46 -19.97
N TYR A 69 10.18 19.58 -19.45
CA TYR A 69 10.38 18.25 -20.02
C TYR A 69 9.12 17.37 -19.89
N LEU A 70 8.41 17.43 -18.76
CA LEU A 70 7.16 16.67 -18.55
C LEU A 70 6.05 17.09 -19.52
N ASP A 71 5.94 18.40 -19.78
CA ASP A 71 5.02 18.97 -20.75
C ASP A 71 5.32 18.46 -22.17
N THR A 72 6.60 18.21 -22.52
CA THR A 72 6.99 17.66 -23.83
C THR A 72 6.65 16.18 -24.02
N ILE A 73 6.36 15.46 -22.94
CA ILE A 73 6.03 14.03 -22.97
C ILE A 73 4.59 13.75 -22.49
N GLY A 74 3.74 14.78 -22.40
CA GLY A 74 2.30 14.64 -22.16
C GLY A 74 1.91 14.11 -20.78
N GLN A 75 2.76 14.30 -19.76
CA GLN A 75 2.58 13.67 -18.45
C GLN A 75 1.79 14.53 -17.46
N ASN A 76 0.96 13.87 -16.63
CA ASN A 76 0.33 14.54 -15.49
C ASN A 76 1.38 14.79 -14.39
N SER A 77 1.90 16.02 -14.35
CA SER A 77 2.82 16.53 -13.33
C SER A 77 2.11 17.38 -12.27
N SER A 78 0.79 17.27 -12.14
CA SER A 78 0.05 18.04 -11.13
C SER A 78 0.48 17.63 -9.72
N LEU A 79 0.35 18.57 -8.77
CA LEU A 79 0.56 18.28 -7.36
C LEU A 79 -0.34 17.13 -6.87
N LEU A 80 -1.56 17.04 -7.41
CA LEU A 80 -2.50 15.97 -7.08
C LEU A 80 -1.98 14.59 -7.53
N ALA A 81 -1.55 14.46 -8.79
CA ALA A 81 -0.94 13.24 -9.29
C ALA A 81 0.33 12.87 -8.50
N SER A 82 1.15 13.87 -8.15
CA SER A 82 2.32 13.66 -7.31
C SER A 82 1.96 13.09 -5.93
N LYS A 83 0.89 13.56 -5.30
CA LYS A 83 0.41 13.07 -4.00
C LYS A 83 -0.19 11.66 -4.08
N PHE A 84 -0.92 11.33 -5.15
CA PHE A 84 -1.43 9.98 -5.41
C PHE A 84 -0.28 8.97 -5.59
N ARG A 85 0.70 9.31 -6.44
CA ARG A 85 1.90 8.50 -6.65
C ARG A 85 2.71 8.38 -5.37
N GLY A 86 2.85 9.49 -4.64
CA GLY A 86 3.56 9.54 -3.37
C GLY A 86 2.98 8.58 -2.34
N ALA A 87 1.65 8.47 -2.23
CA ALA A 87 1.01 7.55 -1.28
C ALA A 87 1.35 6.08 -1.57
N LEU A 88 1.32 5.64 -2.84
CA LEU A 88 1.62 4.24 -3.21
C LEU A 88 3.13 3.94 -3.19
N LEU A 89 3.96 4.85 -3.72
CA LEU A 89 5.42 4.71 -3.65
C LEU A 89 5.89 4.75 -2.20
N GLY A 90 5.33 5.65 -1.40
CA GLY A 90 5.68 5.82 -0.01
C GLY A 90 5.40 4.57 0.81
N LEU A 91 4.24 3.92 0.60
CA LEU A 91 3.93 2.61 1.17
C LEU A 91 5.07 1.62 0.90
N ALA A 92 5.40 1.40 -0.38
CA ALA A 92 6.37 0.40 -0.79
C ALA A 92 7.80 0.74 -0.39
N LEU A 93 8.16 2.03 -0.34
CA LEU A 93 9.45 2.50 0.17
C LEU A 93 9.57 2.28 1.67
N GLY A 94 8.50 2.53 2.43
CA GLY A 94 8.47 2.33 3.87
C GLY A 94 8.60 0.86 4.25
N ASP A 95 7.84 0.01 3.58
CA ASP A 95 7.92 -1.46 3.65
C ASP A 95 9.35 -1.95 3.34
N ALA A 96 9.88 -1.64 2.15
CA ALA A 96 11.20 -2.11 1.71
C ALA A 96 12.36 -1.58 2.57
N LEU A 97 12.19 -0.43 3.23
CA LEU A 97 13.16 0.10 4.18
C LEU A 97 13.04 -0.59 5.56
N GLY A 98 11.82 -0.87 6.00
CA GLY A 98 11.53 -1.39 7.32
C GLY A 98 11.83 -2.88 7.48
N THR A 99 11.65 -3.68 6.43
CA THR A 99 11.89 -5.14 6.47
C THR A 99 13.34 -5.48 6.90
N THR A 100 14.30 -4.57 6.68
CA THR A 100 15.69 -4.74 7.15
C THR A 100 15.80 -4.88 8.68
N LEU A 101 14.93 -4.23 9.45
CA LEU A 101 14.93 -4.24 10.93
C LEU A 101 13.79 -5.05 11.54
N GLU A 102 13.01 -5.72 10.70
CA GLU A 102 11.87 -6.51 11.12
C GLU A 102 12.26 -7.60 12.13
N PHE A 103 11.41 -7.78 13.13
CA PHE A 103 11.59 -8.65 14.30
C PHE A 103 12.83 -8.37 15.16
N SER A 104 13.62 -7.34 14.84
CA SER A 104 14.78 -6.96 15.64
C SER A 104 14.33 -6.15 16.86
N ALA A 105 15.04 -6.31 17.97
CA ALA A 105 14.87 -5.39 19.10
C ALA A 105 15.34 -3.99 18.71
N ARG A 106 14.64 -2.96 19.21
CA ARG A 106 15.01 -1.56 19.00
C ARG A 106 16.46 -1.31 19.38
N ASP A 107 17.18 -0.58 18.52
CA ASP A 107 18.59 -0.21 18.71
C ASP A 107 19.58 -1.39 18.83
N SER A 108 19.15 -2.62 18.51
CA SER A 108 20.02 -3.82 18.52
C SER A 108 20.84 -4.01 17.25
N LYS A 109 20.54 -3.25 16.19
CA LYS A 109 21.18 -3.27 14.88
C LYS A 109 21.61 -1.85 14.48
N PRO A 110 22.57 -1.70 13.55
CA PRO A 110 22.92 -0.39 13.01
C PRO A 110 21.70 0.34 12.45
N LYS A 111 21.70 1.67 12.56
CA LYS A 111 20.65 2.53 12.02
C LYS A 111 20.49 2.31 10.51
N VAL A 112 19.28 2.01 10.07
CA VAL A 112 18.95 1.87 8.64
C VAL A 112 18.65 3.24 8.05
N THR A 113 19.35 3.60 6.98
CA THR A 113 19.19 4.88 6.27
C THR A 113 19.01 4.73 4.76
N GLU A 114 19.05 3.50 4.25
CA GLU A 114 18.98 3.19 2.82
C GLU A 114 18.28 1.85 2.59
N LEU A 115 17.78 1.65 1.38
CA LEU A 115 17.10 0.42 0.95
C LEU A 115 18.12 -0.72 0.74
N SER A 116 18.71 -1.24 1.82
CA SER A 116 19.76 -2.28 1.76
C SER A 116 19.22 -3.70 1.57
N GLY A 117 17.92 -3.92 1.76
CA GLY A 117 17.34 -5.27 1.81
C GLY A 117 17.78 -6.02 3.07
N GLY A 118 18.01 -7.33 2.96
CA GLY A 118 18.34 -8.19 4.09
C GLY A 118 17.08 -8.60 4.86
N GLY A 119 17.07 -8.33 6.17
CA GLY A 119 15.94 -8.71 7.03
C GLY A 119 15.80 -10.24 7.23
N PRO A 120 14.71 -10.68 7.87
CA PRO A 120 14.44 -12.10 8.10
C PRO A 120 14.29 -12.91 6.81
N PHE A 121 13.90 -12.27 5.70
CA PHE A 121 13.64 -12.92 4.41
C PHE A 121 14.79 -12.83 3.41
N SER A 122 15.93 -12.24 3.80
CA SER A 122 17.10 -12.06 2.92
C SER A 122 16.76 -11.38 1.59
N LEU A 123 15.92 -10.35 1.65
CA LEU A 123 15.46 -9.59 0.49
C LEU A 123 16.60 -8.85 -0.19
N LYS A 124 16.49 -8.66 -1.50
CA LYS A 124 17.39 -7.77 -2.25
C LYS A 124 17.05 -6.30 -1.94
N PRO A 125 18.02 -5.38 -2.09
CA PRO A 125 17.77 -3.94 -2.04
C PRO A 125 16.48 -3.53 -2.78
N GLY A 126 15.59 -2.83 -2.07
CA GLY A 126 14.33 -2.30 -2.59
C GLY A 126 13.20 -3.31 -2.82
N GLN A 127 13.36 -4.58 -2.43
CA GLN A 127 12.24 -5.53 -2.37
C GLN A 127 11.40 -5.27 -1.12
N TRP A 128 10.10 -5.54 -1.26
CA TRP A 128 9.02 -5.26 -0.29
C TRP A 128 8.26 -6.54 0.07
N THR A 129 7.45 -6.52 1.13
CA THR A 129 6.83 -7.69 1.78
C THR A 129 5.33 -7.87 1.43
N ASP A 130 4.56 -8.48 2.32
CA ASP A 130 3.13 -8.66 2.18
C ASP A 130 2.35 -7.35 2.23
N ASP A 131 2.82 -6.36 2.99
CA ASP A 131 2.36 -4.97 3.00
C ASP A 131 2.04 -4.44 1.59
N THR A 132 3.07 -4.39 0.75
CA THR A 132 2.97 -3.92 -0.62
C THR A 132 2.22 -4.93 -1.49
N SER A 133 2.42 -6.24 -1.31
CA SER A 133 1.72 -7.27 -2.08
C SER A 133 0.19 -7.11 -1.96
N MET A 134 -0.31 -6.98 -0.73
CA MET A 134 -1.73 -6.83 -0.46
C MET A 134 -2.26 -5.44 -0.86
N ALA A 135 -1.43 -4.39 -0.81
CA ALA A 135 -1.79 -3.09 -1.37
C ALA A 135 -1.98 -3.16 -2.90
N LEU A 136 -1.10 -3.88 -3.61
CA LEU A 136 -1.20 -4.08 -5.06
C LEU A 136 -2.41 -4.92 -5.45
N CYS A 137 -2.72 -5.99 -4.70
CA CYS A 137 -3.97 -6.73 -4.87
C CYS A 137 -5.20 -5.81 -4.75
N LEU A 138 -5.23 -4.93 -3.74
CA LEU A 138 -6.34 -3.99 -3.56
C LEU A 138 -6.43 -2.97 -4.70
N ALA A 139 -5.30 -2.37 -5.09
CA ALA A 139 -5.24 -1.43 -6.20
C ALA A 139 -5.74 -2.06 -7.50
N HIS A 140 -5.31 -3.29 -7.78
CA HIS A 140 -5.74 -4.05 -8.94
C HIS A 140 -7.24 -4.34 -8.93
N SER A 141 -7.79 -4.78 -7.79
CA SER A 141 -9.24 -5.01 -7.61
C SER A 141 -10.04 -3.76 -7.96
N LEU A 142 -9.68 -2.62 -7.35
CA LEU A 142 -10.39 -1.35 -7.51
C LEU A 142 -10.37 -0.86 -8.97
N VAL A 143 -9.20 -0.97 -9.61
CA VAL A 143 -9.01 -0.54 -10.99
C VAL A 143 -9.74 -1.43 -11.98
N ARG A 144 -9.66 -2.76 -11.83
CA ARG A 144 -10.25 -3.68 -12.80
C ARG A 144 -11.77 -3.81 -12.66
N CYS A 145 -12.27 -3.68 -11.43
CA CYS A 145 -13.71 -3.74 -11.18
C CYS A 145 -14.38 -2.37 -11.29
N GLU A 146 -13.59 -1.29 -11.42
CA GLU A 146 -14.04 0.10 -11.36
C GLU A 146 -14.97 0.39 -10.17
N SER A 147 -14.78 -0.37 -9.08
CA SER A 147 -15.67 -0.40 -7.92
C SER A 147 -14.99 -1.06 -6.72
N SER A 148 -15.48 -0.77 -5.52
CA SER A 148 -15.07 -1.44 -4.28
C SER A 148 -15.67 -2.85 -4.19
N ASN A 149 -15.10 -3.79 -4.95
CA ASN A 149 -15.54 -5.18 -4.98
C ASN A 149 -14.75 -6.04 -3.98
N VAL A 150 -15.32 -6.24 -2.79
CA VAL A 150 -14.70 -7.02 -1.69
C VAL A 150 -14.51 -8.51 -2.03
N ALA A 151 -15.37 -9.08 -2.88
CA ALA A 151 -15.24 -10.47 -3.33
C ALA A 151 -14.02 -10.64 -4.24
N ASN A 152 -13.79 -9.65 -5.10
CA ASN A 152 -12.62 -9.61 -5.96
C ASN A 152 -11.33 -9.36 -5.17
N GLN A 153 -11.38 -8.43 -4.22
CA GLN A 153 -10.27 -8.11 -3.33
C GLN A 153 -9.74 -9.35 -2.60
N ILE A 154 -10.61 -10.08 -1.90
CA ILE A 154 -10.18 -11.28 -1.16
C ILE A 154 -9.75 -12.42 -2.08
N LYS A 155 -10.34 -12.53 -3.29
CA LYS A 155 -9.87 -13.48 -4.32
C LYS A 155 -8.42 -13.20 -4.71
N LEU A 156 -8.06 -11.93 -4.90
CA LEU A 156 -6.68 -11.55 -5.24
C LEU A 156 -5.71 -11.78 -4.09
N TYR A 157 -6.13 -11.58 -2.84
CA TYR A 157 -5.33 -11.99 -1.68
C TYR A 157 -5.11 -13.50 -1.63
N TRP A 158 -6.14 -14.28 -1.95
CA TRP A 158 -6.03 -15.73 -2.04
C TRP A 158 -5.05 -16.15 -3.14
N TYR A 159 -5.08 -15.52 -4.32
CA TYR A 159 -4.09 -15.79 -5.38
C TYR A 159 -2.68 -15.37 -4.99
N TRP A 160 -2.51 -14.24 -4.31
CA TRP A 160 -1.20 -13.89 -3.76
C TRP A 160 -0.72 -14.97 -2.78
N TRP A 161 -1.58 -15.39 -1.84
CA TRP A 161 -1.22 -16.40 -0.84
C TRP A 161 -0.89 -17.77 -1.43
N ARG A 162 -1.66 -18.25 -2.41
CA ARG A 162 -1.47 -19.57 -3.02
C ARG A 162 -0.37 -19.60 -4.09
N GLU A 163 -0.21 -18.50 -4.83
CA GLU A 163 0.49 -18.52 -6.13
C GLU A 163 1.49 -17.37 -6.29
N GLY A 164 1.66 -16.51 -5.27
CA GLY A 164 2.63 -15.42 -5.31
C GLY A 164 2.33 -14.32 -6.34
N ALA A 165 1.11 -14.24 -6.86
CA ALA A 165 0.74 -13.45 -8.04
C ALA A 165 1.07 -11.94 -7.97
N PHE A 166 1.09 -11.37 -6.75
CA PHE A 166 1.38 -9.96 -6.49
C PHE A 166 2.68 -9.75 -5.69
N SER A 167 3.49 -10.80 -5.55
CA SER A 167 4.75 -10.75 -4.81
C SER A 167 5.87 -10.11 -5.62
N VAL A 168 6.79 -9.46 -4.92
CA VAL A 168 8.01 -8.91 -5.51
C VAL A 168 8.94 -9.98 -6.08
N ASN A 169 8.91 -11.19 -5.54
CA ASN A 169 9.81 -12.30 -5.89
C ASN A 169 9.07 -13.53 -6.46
N GLY A 170 7.75 -13.46 -6.61
CA GLY A 170 6.91 -14.52 -7.18
C GLY A 170 6.44 -15.56 -6.16
N GLU A 171 6.71 -15.39 -4.87
CA GLU A 171 6.27 -16.28 -3.80
C GLU A 171 5.54 -15.50 -2.71
N CYS A 172 4.56 -16.13 -2.05
CA CYS A 172 4.00 -15.57 -0.82
C CYS A 172 4.96 -15.81 0.34
N PHE A 173 5.35 -14.73 1.01
CA PHE A 173 6.10 -14.77 2.26
C PHE A 173 5.56 -13.67 3.19
N ASP A 174 5.93 -13.74 4.46
CA ASP A 174 5.57 -12.78 5.50
C ASP A 174 4.06 -12.62 5.81
N ILE A 175 3.23 -13.55 5.32
CA ILE A 175 1.80 -13.47 5.57
C ILE A 175 1.46 -13.61 7.07
N GLY A 176 0.81 -12.58 7.61
CA GLY A 176 0.32 -12.60 8.99
C GLY A 176 -0.76 -13.67 9.27
N ASN A 177 -0.76 -14.24 10.48
CA ASN A 177 -1.70 -15.31 10.88
C ASN A 177 -3.18 -14.92 10.76
N THR A 178 -3.54 -13.68 11.04
CA THR A 178 -4.92 -13.18 10.91
C THR A 178 -5.36 -13.14 9.44
N VAL A 179 -4.47 -12.74 8.52
CA VAL A 179 -4.71 -12.78 7.08
C VAL A 179 -4.87 -14.22 6.62
N MET A 180 -3.93 -15.10 6.99
CA MET A 180 -3.97 -16.51 6.64
C MET A 180 -5.29 -17.17 7.09
N SER A 181 -5.73 -16.91 8.32
CA SER A 181 -7.00 -17.43 8.86
C SER A 181 -8.21 -16.97 8.05
N ALA A 182 -8.23 -15.68 7.66
CA ALA A 182 -9.30 -15.14 6.83
C ALA A 182 -9.31 -15.76 5.41
N LEU A 183 -8.14 -15.99 4.81
CA LEU A 183 -8.02 -16.61 3.49
C LEU A 183 -8.39 -18.11 3.52
N TYR A 184 -8.08 -18.84 4.59
CA TYR A 184 -8.57 -20.20 4.80
C TYR A 184 -10.10 -20.25 4.91
N LYS A 185 -10.70 -19.30 5.63
CA LYS A 185 -12.16 -19.19 5.73
C LYS A 185 -12.78 -18.93 4.36
N TYR A 186 -12.27 -17.92 3.64
CA TYR A 186 -12.69 -17.61 2.27
C TYR A 186 -12.54 -18.82 1.34
N GLU A 187 -11.43 -19.54 1.40
CA GLU A 187 -11.22 -20.73 0.59
C GLU A 187 -12.30 -21.79 0.84
N THR A 188 -12.63 -22.01 2.12
CA THR A 188 -13.56 -23.03 2.62
C THR A 188 -15.01 -22.73 2.27
N ASP A 189 -15.50 -21.51 2.54
CA ASP A 189 -16.92 -21.18 2.47
C ASP A 189 -17.25 -19.95 1.61
N LYS A 190 -16.24 -19.35 0.98
CA LYS A 190 -16.35 -18.14 0.13
C LYS A 190 -16.86 -16.90 0.88
N THR A 191 -16.76 -16.86 2.21
CA THR A 191 -17.04 -15.65 3.00
C THR A 191 -16.10 -14.52 2.59
N VAL A 192 -16.64 -13.40 2.10
CA VAL A 192 -15.84 -12.26 1.64
C VAL A 192 -15.42 -11.31 2.75
N TYR A 193 -16.26 -11.17 3.79
CA TYR A 193 -15.91 -10.49 5.04
C TYR A 193 -15.40 -11.53 6.03
N ALA A 194 -14.23 -12.10 5.73
CA ALA A 194 -13.69 -13.24 6.47
C ALA A 194 -12.93 -12.84 7.74
N GLY A 195 -12.69 -11.55 7.97
CA GLY A 195 -11.93 -11.08 9.11
C GLY A 195 -12.60 -11.40 10.45
N SER A 196 -11.81 -11.88 11.40
CA SER A 196 -12.24 -12.11 12.78
C SER A 196 -12.65 -10.79 13.43
N THR A 197 -13.75 -10.80 14.18
CA THR A 197 -14.23 -9.67 14.99
C THR A 197 -13.70 -9.68 16.42
N SER A 198 -12.91 -10.68 16.80
CA SER A 198 -12.30 -10.76 18.13
C SER A 198 -11.32 -9.61 18.35
N PRO A 199 -11.35 -8.93 19.52
CA PRO A 199 -10.35 -7.90 19.87
C PRO A 199 -8.90 -8.39 19.78
N ASP A 200 -8.65 -9.68 20.06
CA ASP A 200 -7.29 -10.27 20.02
C ASP A 200 -6.73 -10.41 18.59
N THR A 201 -7.54 -10.10 17.58
CA THR A 201 -7.15 -10.13 16.16
C THR A 201 -7.01 -8.73 15.56
N ALA A 202 -6.87 -7.70 16.41
CA ALA A 202 -6.66 -6.31 16.00
C ALA A 202 -5.22 -6.05 15.48
N GLY A 203 -4.76 -6.89 14.55
CA GLY A 203 -3.48 -6.73 13.86
C GLY A 203 -3.47 -5.57 12.87
N ASN A 204 -2.29 -5.06 12.55
CA ASN A 204 -2.04 -3.96 11.61
C ASN A 204 -2.14 -4.37 10.12
N GLY A 205 -2.30 -5.66 9.80
CA GLY A 205 -2.25 -6.16 8.41
C GLY A 205 -3.31 -5.60 7.45
N SER A 206 -4.36 -4.94 7.96
CA SER A 206 -5.32 -4.19 7.14
C SER A 206 -4.96 -2.71 6.97
N LEU A 207 -4.23 -2.13 7.92
CA LEU A 207 -3.78 -0.73 7.94
C LEU A 207 -2.63 -0.49 6.95
N MET A 208 -1.76 -1.49 6.78
CA MET A 208 -0.60 -1.45 5.88
C MET A 208 -0.95 -1.19 4.40
N ARG A 209 -2.21 -1.42 4.00
CA ARG A 209 -2.66 -1.44 2.61
C ARG A 209 -3.81 -0.48 2.29
N VAL A 210 -3.99 0.58 3.08
CA VAL A 210 -5.16 1.48 3.00
C VAL A 210 -5.12 2.43 1.81
N ALA A 211 -3.93 2.88 1.39
CA ALA A 211 -3.77 3.93 0.37
C ALA A 211 -4.59 3.70 -0.91
N PRO A 212 -4.58 2.52 -1.57
CA PRO A 212 -5.38 2.31 -2.78
C PRO A 212 -6.87 2.61 -2.60
N ALA A 213 -7.47 2.20 -1.48
CA ALA A 213 -8.88 2.48 -1.16
C ALA A 213 -9.13 3.98 -0.93
N ALA A 214 -8.24 4.65 -0.19
CA ALA A 214 -8.35 6.09 0.05
C ALA A 214 -8.20 6.92 -1.23
N LEU A 215 -7.30 6.51 -2.13
CA LEU A 215 -7.10 7.16 -3.44
C LEU A 215 -8.31 6.95 -4.37
N PHE A 216 -8.85 5.73 -4.42
CA PHE A 216 -10.03 5.42 -5.23
C PHE A 216 -11.24 6.25 -4.83
N ALA A 217 -11.47 6.38 -3.52
CA ALA A 217 -12.63 7.05 -2.94
C ALA A 217 -12.44 8.56 -2.71
N PHE A 218 -11.33 9.14 -3.19
CA PHE A 218 -10.83 10.46 -2.78
C PHE A 218 -11.84 11.60 -2.92
N SER A 219 -12.82 11.51 -3.83
CA SER A 219 -13.85 12.54 -4.03
C SER A 219 -14.69 12.81 -2.78
N SER A 220 -14.80 11.85 -1.85
CA SER A 220 -15.66 11.95 -0.66
C SER A 220 -14.97 11.36 0.58
N PRO A 221 -14.69 12.16 1.63
CA PRO A 221 -14.09 11.64 2.85
C PRO A 221 -14.97 10.60 3.56
N LYS A 222 -16.30 10.68 3.41
CA LYS A 222 -17.22 9.66 3.94
C LYS A 222 -17.05 8.33 3.22
N GLU A 223 -16.86 8.39 1.91
CA GLU A 223 -16.65 7.21 1.07
C GLU A 223 -15.27 6.59 1.30
N VAL A 224 -14.25 7.43 1.48
CA VAL A 224 -12.91 7.01 1.95
C VAL A 224 -13.04 6.19 3.24
N ALA A 225 -13.70 6.73 4.26
CA ALA A 225 -13.89 5.99 5.51
C ALA A 225 -14.64 4.66 5.28
N ARG A 226 -15.74 4.68 4.52
CA ARG A 226 -16.54 3.48 4.23
C ARG A 226 -15.72 2.38 3.54
N ILE A 227 -15.07 2.69 2.43
CA ILE A 227 -14.31 1.74 1.61
C ILE A 227 -13.08 1.22 2.37
N CYS A 228 -12.37 2.07 3.12
CA CYS A 228 -11.24 1.62 3.93
C CYS A 228 -11.69 0.65 5.04
N GLY A 229 -12.82 0.92 5.68
CA GLY A 229 -13.40 0.02 6.69
C GLY A 229 -13.88 -1.32 6.09
N GLU A 230 -14.54 -1.30 4.94
CA GLU A 230 -14.97 -2.52 4.24
C GLU A 230 -13.78 -3.36 3.77
N SER A 231 -12.75 -2.71 3.23
CA SER A 231 -11.49 -3.34 2.84
C SER A 231 -10.82 -4.05 4.02
N SER A 232 -10.79 -3.42 5.21
CA SER A 232 -10.28 -4.06 6.44
C SER A 232 -10.99 -5.37 6.72
N ARG A 233 -12.33 -5.36 6.72
CA ARG A 233 -13.20 -6.49 7.12
C ARG A 233 -13.02 -7.76 6.28
N THR A 234 -12.37 -7.67 5.11
CA THR A 234 -12.00 -8.85 4.32
C THR A 234 -11.06 -9.77 5.09
N THR A 235 -10.20 -9.23 5.96
CA THR A 235 -9.21 -10.02 6.73
C THR A 235 -9.15 -9.67 8.22
N HIS A 236 -9.52 -8.44 8.59
CA HIS A 236 -9.48 -7.94 9.96
C HIS A 236 -10.83 -7.27 10.27
N GLY A 237 -11.66 -7.94 11.07
CA GLY A 237 -13.00 -7.49 11.46
C GLY A 237 -13.07 -6.86 12.85
N ALA A 238 -11.97 -6.88 13.61
CA ALA A 238 -11.89 -6.27 14.94
C ALA A 238 -12.14 -4.76 14.84
N VAL A 239 -12.94 -4.22 15.77
CA VAL A 239 -13.41 -2.82 15.72
C VAL A 239 -12.24 -1.84 15.62
N GLU A 240 -11.19 -2.04 16.41
CA GLU A 240 -10.00 -1.18 16.41
C GLU A 240 -9.26 -1.21 15.06
N ALA A 241 -9.18 -2.37 14.39
CA ALA A 241 -8.54 -2.48 13.07
C ALA A 241 -9.34 -1.80 11.98
N VAL A 242 -10.66 -2.02 11.98
CA VAL A 242 -11.59 -1.38 11.03
C VAL A 242 -11.56 0.13 11.21
N ASP A 243 -11.68 0.62 12.44
CA ASP A 243 -11.72 2.05 12.72
C ASP A 243 -10.38 2.74 12.50
N ALA A 244 -9.25 2.06 12.74
CA ALA A 244 -7.94 2.57 12.36
C ALA A 244 -7.84 2.77 10.84
N CYS A 245 -8.31 1.81 10.03
CA CYS A 245 -8.33 1.95 8.58
C CYS A 245 -9.26 3.08 8.12
N ARG A 246 -10.46 3.21 8.73
CA ARG A 246 -11.40 4.30 8.46
C ARG A 246 -10.76 5.66 8.72
N TYR A 247 -10.15 5.84 9.88
CA TYR A 247 -9.52 7.10 10.28
C TYR A 247 -8.28 7.40 9.44
N PHE A 248 -7.41 6.41 9.26
CA PHE A 248 -6.16 6.56 8.51
C PHE A 248 -6.40 6.89 7.02
N GLY A 249 -7.39 6.26 6.39
CA GLY A 249 -7.80 6.64 5.03
C GLY A 249 -8.21 8.12 4.95
N VAL A 250 -8.91 8.62 5.97
CA VAL A 250 -9.32 10.03 6.03
C VAL A 250 -8.12 10.96 6.29
N LEU A 251 -7.11 10.53 7.04
CA LEU A 251 -5.83 11.26 7.14
C LEU A 251 -5.13 11.37 5.78
N ILE A 252 -5.07 10.28 4.99
CA ILE A 252 -4.54 10.31 3.62
C ILE A 252 -5.32 11.31 2.77
N HIS A 253 -6.66 11.28 2.80
CA HIS A 253 -7.50 12.25 2.11
C HIS A 253 -7.15 13.70 2.53
N GLY A 254 -7.01 13.98 3.82
CA GLY A 254 -6.61 15.30 4.33
C GLY A 254 -5.22 15.73 3.85
N ALA A 255 -4.26 14.82 3.87
CA ALA A 255 -2.90 15.05 3.37
C ALA A 255 -2.89 15.42 1.88
N ILE A 256 -3.70 14.73 1.07
CA ILE A 256 -3.82 15.02 -0.37
C ILE A 256 -4.49 16.38 -0.60
N ARG A 257 -5.54 16.70 0.17
CA ARG A 257 -6.24 18.01 0.14
C ARG A 257 -5.39 19.18 0.64
N GLY A 258 -4.18 18.94 1.13
CA GLY A 258 -3.27 19.98 1.60
C GLY A 258 -3.60 20.51 2.99
N VAL A 259 -4.30 19.73 3.82
CA VAL A 259 -4.54 20.08 5.22
C VAL A 259 -3.19 20.21 5.94
N PRO A 260 -2.95 21.28 6.74
CA PRO A 260 -1.69 21.45 7.45
C PRO A 260 -1.36 20.25 8.36
N LYS A 261 -0.08 19.84 8.38
CA LYS A 261 0.42 18.68 9.15
C LYS A 261 -0.07 18.69 10.60
N HIS A 262 0.03 19.82 11.30
CA HIS A 262 -0.39 19.91 12.70
C HIS A 262 -1.86 19.48 12.89
N LYS A 263 -2.79 19.91 12.04
CA LYS A 263 -4.21 19.51 12.12
C LYS A 263 -4.44 18.02 11.89
N LEU A 264 -3.57 17.35 11.14
CA LEU A 264 -3.64 15.90 10.92
C LEU A 264 -3.06 15.09 12.09
N THR A 265 -2.20 15.70 12.92
CA THR A 265 -1.39 14.99 13.92
C THR A 265 -1.65 15.40 15.38
N THR A 266 -2.29 16.55 15.61
CA THR A 266 -2.53 17.08 16.96
C THR A 266 -4.01 17.14 17.33
N GLU A 267 -4.89 16.87 16.39
CA GLU A 267 -6.35 16.93 16.54
C GLU A 267 -6.97 15.63 16.01
N LEU A 268 -8.21 15.34 16.43
CA LEU A 268 -9.01 14.33 15.76
C LEU A 268 -9.50 14.90 14.42
N TYR A 269 -8.76 14.63 13.35
CA TYR A 269 -9.06 15.20 12.04
C TYR A 269 -10.47 14.80 11.57
N THR A 270 -11.30 15.83 11.30
CA THR A 270 -12.73 15.68 11.01
C THR A 270 -13.10 16.58 9.83
N PRO A 271 -13.00 16.11 8.57
CA PRO A 271 -13.25 16.94 7.38
C PRO A 271 -14.70 17.38 7.22
N THR A 272 -15.65 16.65 7.80
CA THR A 272 -17.09 16.97 7.77
C THR A 272 -17.64 16.95 9.18
N LYS A 273 -18.38 17.98 9.58
CA LYS A 273 -18.99 18.05 10.92
C LYS A 273 -19.79 16.77 11.25
N GLY A 274 -19.52 16.20 12.42
CA GLY A 274 -20.18 14.99 12.92
C GLY A 274 -19.80 13.69 12.20
N MET A 275 -18.68 13.67 11.46
CA MET A 275 -18.22 12.46 10.75
C MET A 275 -17.96 11.27 11.69
N TRP A 276 -17.58 11.54 12.94
CA TRP A 276 -17.24 10.54 13.94
C TRP A 276 -18.29 10.47 15.08
N ASP A 277 -19.54 10.86 14.81
CA ASP A 277 -20.62 10.84 15.80
C ASP A 277 -21.50 9.59 15.70
N GLY A 278 -22.19 9.23 16.78
CA GLY A 278 -23.20 8.17 16.81
C GLY A 278 -22.66 6.83 16.32
N ARG A 279 -23.32 6.24 15.31
CA ARG A 279 -22.90 4.93 14.74
C ARG A 279 -21.59 4.98 13.94
N ALA A 280 -21.08 6.19 13.64
CA ALA A 280 -19.81 6.37 12.95
C ALA A 280 -18.64 6.65 13.90
N ALA A 281 -18.88 6.68 15.22
CA ALA A 281 -17.85 6.86 16.23
C ALA A 281 -16.69 5.88 16.04
N LEU A 282 -15.48 6.37 16.29
CA LEU A 282 -14.26 5.59 16.25
C LEU A 282 -14.03 4.93 17.61
N ALA A 283 -13.38 3.76 17.61
CA ALA A 283 -12.88 3.13 18.81
C ALA A 283 -12.07 4.12 19.68
N PRO A 284 -12.26 4.13 21.01
CA PRO A 284 -11.56 5.08 21.90
C PRO A 284 -10.05 5.12 21.72
N LYS A 285 -9.41 3.96 21.52
CA LYS A 285 -7.95 3.88 21.32
C LYS A 285 -7.46 4.52 20.01
N VAL A 286 -8.30 4.52 18.96
CA VAL A 286 -7.97 5.24 17.70
C VAL A 286 -7.99 6.74 17.96
N VAL A 287 -8.99 7.22 18.72
CA VAL A 287 -9.09 8.63 19.13
C VAL A 287 -7.93 9.03 20.03
N GLU A 288 -7.56 8.19 21.00
CA GLU A 288 -6.42 8.43 21.89
C GLU A 288 -5.09 8.51 21.13
N ALA A 289 -4.84 7.58 20.19
CA ALA A 289 -3.64 7.62 19.34
C ALA A 289 -3.60 8.91 18.51
N ALA A 290 -4.70 9.29 17.87
CA ALA A 290 -4.80 10.52 17.09
C ALA A 290 -4.49 11.78 17.91
N LEU A 291 -4.96 11.86 19.15
CA LEU A 291 -4.82 13.04 20.00
C LEU A 291 -3.50 13.11 20.77
N ASN A 292 -2.78 12.00 20.92
CA ASN A 292 -1.63 11.92 21.84
C ASN A 292 -0.32 11.48 21.19
N ALA A 293 -0.32 10.92 19.97
CA ALA A 293 0.90 10.49 19.29
C ALA A 293 1.99 11.57 19.31
N HIS A 294 1.65 12.81 18.91
CA HIS A 294 2.59 13.93 18.83
C HIS A 294 3.24 14.35 20.16
N LYS A 295 2.68 13.95 21.31
CA LYS A 295 3.20 14.30 22.64
C LYS A 295 4.23 13.29 23.15
N LYS A 296 4.31 12.12 22.51
CA LYS A 296 5.13 11.01 22.98
C LYS A 296 6.58 11.17 22.55
N THR A 297 7.46 10.71 23.42
CA THR A 297 8.88 10.51 23.14
C THR A 297 9.08 9.16 22.45
N ARG A 298 10.24 8.96 21.80
CA ARG A 298 10.53 7.74 21.03
C ARG A 298 10.39 6.46 21.87
N ASP A 299 10.81 6.48 23.14
CA ASP A 299 10.72 5.35 24.07
C ASP A 299 9.27 4.99 24.46
N GLN A 300 8.35 5.95 24.37
CA GLN A 300 6.92 5.74 24.64
C GLN A 300 6.17 5.19 23.42
N ILE A 301 6.76 5.28 22.23
CA ILE A 301 6.18 4.73 21.00
C ILE A 301 6.49 3.24 20.91
N LYS A 302 5.46 2.45 20.63
CA LYS A 302 5.57 1.01 20.36
C LYS A 302 5.48 0.76 18.86
N SER A 303 6.11 -0.31 18.41
CA SER A 303 6.14 -0.76 17.02
C SER A 303 5.88 -2.27 16.98
N SER A 304 4.72 -2.66 17.52
CA SER A 304 4.25 -4.05 17.51
C SER A 304 3.22 -4.26 16.39
N GLY A 305 2.86 -5.52 16.13
CA GLY A 305 1.79 -5.88 15.19
C GLY A 305 0.39 -5.44 15.59
N TYR A 306 0.23 -4.77 16.74
CA TYR A 306 -1.05 -4.20 17.13
C TYR A 306 -1.35 -2.93 16.34
N VAL A 307 -2.56 -2.85 15.77
CA VAL A 307 -2.96 -1.76 14.86
C VAL A 307 -2.86 -0.36 15.48
N ILE A 308 -3.12 -0.21 16.77
CA ILE A 308 -3.04 1.09 17.45
C ILE A 308 -1.58 1.52 17.65
N ASP A 309 -0.69 0.59 18.02
CA ASP A 309 0.74 0.87 18.14
C ASP A 309 1.30 1.36 16.80
N THR A 310 0.94 0.67 15.72
CA THR A 310 1.36 1.04 14.35
C THR A 310 0.82 2.41 13.92
N LEU A 311 -0.49 2.66 14.10
CA LEU A 311 -1.12 3.94 13.76
C LEU A 311 -0.46 5.10 14.53
N GLU A 312 -0.25 4.92 15.83
CA GLU A 312 0.38 5.91 16.68
C GLU A 312 1.83 6.20 16.26
N ALA A 313 2.61 5.15 15.96
CA ALA A 313 3.99 5.27 15.52
C ALA A 313 4.11 6.04 14.18
N ALA A 314 3.23 5.74 13.22
CA ALA A 314 3.21 6.43 11.94
C ALA A 314 2.85 7.92 12.06
N ILE A 315 1.82 8.25 12.86
CA ILE A 315 1.44 9.66 13.14
C ILE A 315 2.58 10.38 13.87
N TRP A 316 3.21 9.72 14.85
CA TRP A 316 4.33 10.27 15.60
C TRP A 316 5.53 10.58 14.70
N ALA A 317 5.94 9.64 13.85
CA ALA A 317 7.07 9.84 12.94
C ALA A 317 6.78 10.96 11.92
N PHE A 318 5.54 11.01 11.40
CA PHE A 318 5.09 12.06 10.49
C PHE A 318 5.04 13.44 11.14
N HIS A 319 4.67 13.53 12.42
CA HIS A 319 4.67 14.79 13.15
C HIS A 319 6.08 15.33 13.40
N HIS A 320 7.03 14.47 13.77
CA HIS A 320 8.35 14.86 14.27
C HIS A 320 9.43 15.03 13.18
N THR A 321 9.05 15.00 11.90
CA THR A 321 9.98 15.13 10.77
C THR A 321 9.41 16.01 9.67
N ASP A 322 10.26 16.64 8.87
CA ASP A 322 9.87 17.67 7.89
C ASP A 322 10.04 17.27 6.42
N ASN A 323 10.55 16.07 6.18
CA ASN A 323 10.64 15.46 4.85
C ASN A 323 10.30 13.97 4.92
N PHE A 324 10.19 13.33 3.76
CA PHE A 324 9.80 11.94 3.64
C PHE A 324 10.88 10.99 4.18
N GLU A 325 12.14 11.22 3.85
CA GLU A 325 13.25 10.33 4.18
C GLU A 325 13.50 10.29 5.68
N ASP A 326 13.58 11.45 6.34
CA ASP A 326 13.84 11.54 7.78
C ASP A 326 12.74 10.85 8.58
N GLY A 327 11.48 11.00 8.18
CA GLY A 327 10.38 10.34 8.85
C GLY A 327 10.30 8.84 8.56
N ALA A 328 10.62 8.40 7.33
CA ALA A 328 10.71 6.97 7.02
C ALA A 328 11.82 6.31 7.85
N ILE A 329 12.99 6.94 7.90
CA ILE A 329 14.12 6.52 8.74
C ILE A 329 13.72 6.51 10.21
N LEU A 330 13.03 7.54 10.70
CA LEU A 330 12.58 7.60 12.09
C LEU A 330 11.61 6.47 12.43
N ALA A 331 10.67 6.18 11.53
CA ALA A 331 9.64 5.15 11.69
C ALA A 331 10.25 3.74 11.73
N VAL A 332 11.05 3.36 10.72
CA VAL A 332 11.61 2.01 10.62
C VAL A 332 12.63 1.70 11.72
N ASN A 333 13.36 2.71 12.20
CA ASN A 333 14.33 2.52 13.28
C ASN A 333 13.66 2.40 14.65
N LEU A 334 12.33 2.37 14.76
CA LEU A 334 11.65 1.86 15.95
C LEU A 334 11.83 0.33 16.11
N ALA A 335 12.20 -0.37 15.02
CA ALA A 335 12.34 -1.82 14.91
C ALA A 335 11.03 -2.56 15.31
N GLY A 336 11.11 -3.86 15.62
CA GLY A 336 9.91 -4.67 15.85
C GLY A 336 9.17 -4.93 14.53
N ASP A 337 7.93 -4.48 14.44
CA ASP A 337 7.14 -4.50 13.20
C ASP A 337 7.44 -3.25 12.37
N ALA A 338 8.66 -3.21 11.84
CA ALA A 338 9.29 -2.01 11.30
C ALA A 338 8.87 -1.70 9.86
N ASP A 339 8.68 -2.73 9.06
CA ASP A 339 8.10 -2.70 7.71
C ASP A 339 6.69 -2.12 7.75
N THR A 340 5.80 -2.63 8.62
CA THR A 340 4.42 -2.11 8.67
C THR A 340 4.36 -0.66 9.16
N VAL A 341 5.12 -0.32 10.21
CA VAL A 341 5.24 1.07 10.67
C VAL A 341 5.80 1.97 9.57
N GLY A 342 6.79 1.49 8.82
CA GLY A 342 7.35 2.16 7.65
C GLY A 342 6.31 2.37 6.55
N ALA A 343 5.56 1.35 6.18
CA ALA A 343 4.54 1.39 5.13
C ALA A 343 3.39 2.33 5.49
N VAL A 344 2.90 2.29 6.73
CA VAL A 344 1.83 3.19 7.21
C VAL A 344 2.33 4.64 7.29
N TYR A 345 3.55 4.89 7.78
CA TYR A 345 4.17 6.21 7.65
C TYR A 345 4.24 6.65 6.19
N GLY A 346 4.73 5.77 5.32
CA GLY A 346 4.99 6.03 3.92
C GLY A 346 3.74 6.42 3.12
N GLN A 347 2.61 5.76 3.40
CA GLN A 347 1.31 6.11 2.82
C GLN A 347 0.92 7.57 3.13
N LEU A 348 1.00 7.97 4.41
CA LEU A 348 0.58 9.30 4.86
C LEU A 348 1.57 10.38 4.44
N ALA A 349 2.86 10.17 4.69
CA ALA A 349 3.91 11.11 4.34
C ALA A 349 4.03 11.27 2.83
N GLY A 350 3.92 10.19 2.06
CA GLY A 350 3.89 10.21 0.61
C GLY A 350 2.69 10.97 0.04
N ALA A 351 1.50 10.79 0.61
CA ALA A 351 0.31 11.58 0.29
C ALA A 351 0.46 13.07 0.64
N TYR A 352 1.22 13.39 1.68
CA TYR A 352 1.45 14.75 2.14
C TYR A 352 2.50 15.50 1.32
N TYR A 353 3.72 14.94 1.21
CA TYR A 353 4.84 15.57 0.52
C TYR A 353 4.73 15.45 -1.01
N GLY A 354 4.15 14.34 -1.49
CA GLY A 354 4.10 13.99 -2.90
C GLY A 354 5.39 13.38 -3.43
N GLU A 355 5.27 12.54 -4.45
CA GLU A 355 6.37 11.83 -5.10
C GLU A 355 7.52 12.75 -5.54
N MET A 356 7.21 14.00 -5.92
CA MET A 356 8.21 14.96 -6.39
C MET A 356 9.18 15.40 -5.29
N GLN A 357 8.83 15.19 -4.03
CA GLN A 357 9.69 15.48 -2.87
C GLN A 357 10.37 14.23 -2.31
N ILE A 358 10.04 13.04 -2.81
CA ILE A 358 10.74 11.80 -2.46
C ILE A 358 12.04 11.71 -3.25
N ASN A 359 13.10 11.27 -2.58
CA ASN A 359 14.42 11.02 -3.12
C ASN A 359 14.32 10.09 -4.35
N PRO A 360 14.71 10.57 -5.55
CA PRO A 360 14.55 9.78 -6.77
C PRO A 360 15.45 8.53 -6.80
N GLU A 361 16.56 8.49 -6.04
CA GLU A 361 17.38 7.28 -5.92
C GLU A 361 16.66 6.16 -5.15
N TRP A 362 15.88 6.51 -4.12
CA TRP A 362 15.06 5.52 -3.42
C TRP A 362 14.00 4.92 -4.34
N ILE A 363 13.33 5.75 -5.14
CA ILE A 363 12.35 5.29 -6.13
C ILE A 363 13.02 4.39 -7.19
N ARG A 364 14.22 4.75 -7.65
CA ARG A 364 14.96 3.95 -8.64
C ARG A 364 15.39 2.59 -8.09
N SER A 365 15.76 2.53 -6.82
CA SER A 365 16.13 1.29 -6.14
C SER A 365 14.93 0.41 -5.78
N LEU A 366 13.72 0.98 -5.70
CA LEU A 366 12.51 0.24 -5.36
C LEU A 366 12.16 -0.78 -6.46
N ALA A 367 11.96 -2.03 -6.05
CA ALA A 367 11.60 -3.10 -6.95
C ALA A 367 10.23 -2.84 -7.59
N LYS A 368 10.17 -2.99 -8.92
CA LYS A 368 8.96 -2.79 -9.72
C LYS A 368 8.34 -1.39 -9.54
N PHE A 369 9.11 -0.33 -9.30
CA PHE A 369 8.55 1.02 -9.02
C PHE A 369 7.49 1.53 -10.04
N HIS A 370 7.58 1.12 -11.31
CA HIS A 370 6.67 1.52 -12.39
C HIS A 370 5.19 1.18 -12.13
N ILE A 371 4.91 0.08 -11.43
CA ILE A 371 3.53 -0.35 -11.18
C ILE A 371 2.80 0.62 -10.24
N PHE A 372 3.52 1.28 -9.33
CA PHE A 372 2.91 2.29 -8.44
C PHE A 372 2.48 3.54 -9.20
N TYR A 373 3.23 3.95 -10.22
CA TYR A 373 2.81 5.04 -11.11
C TYR A 373 1.56 4.64 -11.91
N LEU A 374 1.55 3.43 -12.47
CA LEU A 374 0.40 2.91 -13.22
C LEU A 374 -0.89 2.90 -12.38
N TYR A 375 -0.83 2.32 -11.18
CA TYR A 375 -2.00 2.26 -10.31
C TYR A 375 -2.39 3.62 -9.76
N ALA A 376 -1.44 4.46 -9.34
CA ALA A 376 -1.75 5.81 -8.87
C ALA A 376 -2.49 6.62 -9.94
N ASP A 377 -2.05 6.56 -11.19
CA ASP A 377 -2.65 7.33 -12.28
C ASP A 377 -4.03 6.78 -12.67
N LYS A 378 -4.23 5.46 -12.62
CA LYS A 378 -5.57 4.86 -12.82
C LYS A 378 -6.52 5.20 -11.67
N LEU A 379 -6.06 5.08 -10.43
CA LEU A 379 -6.85 5.44 -9.24
C LEU A 379 -7.18 6.94 -9.22
N LEU A 380 -6.27 7.80 -9.69
CA LEU A 380 -6.53 9.22 -9.82
C LEU A 380 -7.74 9.51 -10.70
N ARG A 381 -7.91 8.79 -11.82
CA ARG A 381 -9.08 8.96 -12.70
C ARG A 381 -10.38 8.75 -11.93
N PHE A 382 -10.47 7.67 -11.16
CA PHE A 382 -11.66 7.37 -10.35
C PHE A 382 -11.85 8.36 -9.18
N GLY A 383 -10.77 8.67 -8.46
CA GLY A 383 -10.80 9.52 -7.28
C GLY A 383 -11.19 10.98 -7.52
N VAL A 384 -11.19 11.43 -8.78
CA VAL A 384 -11.58 12.80 -9.17
C VAL A 384 -12.81 12.88 -10.06
N CYS A 385 -13.38 11.75 -10.52
CA CYS A 385 -14.52 11.72 -11.45
C CYS A 385 -15.69 12.59 -10.97
N ASP A 386 -16.09 12.49 -9.70
CA ASP A 386 -17.20 13.28 -9.16
C ASP A 386 -16.86 14.75 -8.93
N MET A 387 -15.56 15.08 -8.80
CA MET A 387 -15.11 16.47 -8.58
C MET A 387 -15.04 17.29 -9.87
N LEU A 388 -15.02 16.63 -11.04
CA LEU A 388 -14.90 17.28 -12.35
C LEU A 388 -16.24 17.45 -13.08
N GLY A 389 -17.36 17.02 -12.48
CA GLY A 389 -18.75 17.25 -12.91
C GLY A 389 -18.99 17.22 -14.41
N ASP A 390 -19.36 16.07 -14.98
CA ASP A 390 -19.80 15.86 -16.38
C ASP A 390 -18.99 16.52 -17.52
N SER A 391 -17.84 17.12 -17.23
CA SER A 391 -16.85 17.46 -18.24
C SER A 391 -16.07 16.19 -18.52
N LYS A 392 -16.49 15.45 -19.55
CA LYS A 392 -15.64 14.46 -20.21
C LYS A 392 -14.31 15.14 -20.50
N VAL A 393 -13.28 14.84 -19.70
CA VAL A 393 -11.91 15.14 -20.08
C VAL A 393 -11.66 14.25 -21.30
N GLU A 394 -11.73 14.84 -22.49
CA GLU A 394 -11.22 14.22 -23.71
C GLU A 394 -9.71 14.06 -23.50
N TRP A 395 -9.32 12.87 -23.08
CA TRP A 395 -7.95 12.42 -23.18
C TRP A 395 -7.74 12.11 -24.67
N ASN A 396 -7.07 13.02 -25.37
CA ASN A 396 -6.61 12.74 -26.74
C ASN A 396 -5.77 11.47 -26.71
N ASN A 397 -6.29 10.41 -27.34
CA ASN A 397 -5.56 9.19 -27.62
C ASN A 397 -4.74 9.44 -28.90
N ASP A 398 -3.55 10.01 -28.75
CA ASP A 398 -2.52 10.07 -29.81
C ASP A 398 -1.23 9.36 -29.38
#